data_AF-A0AB37XMA1-F1
#
_entry.id   AF-A0AB37XMA1-F1
#
_cell.length_a   1.000
_cell.length_b   1.000
_cell.length_c   1.000
_cell.angle_alpha   90.00
_cell.angle_beta   90.00
_cell.angle_gamma   90.00
#
_symmetry.space_group_name_H-M   'P 1'
#
loop_
_entity.id
_entity.type
_entity.pdbx_description
1 polymer ?
#
loop_
_entity_poly.entity_id
_entity_poly.type
_entity_poly.pdbx_seq_one_letter_code
_entity_poly.pdbx_strand_id
1 'polypeptide(L)'
;KNDKNEVIAACLLTEARIFKFYKYFYSHRGPLLDYFDAKLVCYFFKELSKFIYKNRGVFILVDPYLIENLRDANGRIIKNYNNSVIVKMLGKIGYLHQGYTTGYSNKSQIRWISVLDLKDKDENQLLKEMEYQTRRNIKKTIEIGVKVEDLSIEETNRFYKLFQMAEEKHGFHFMNEDYFKRMQEIYKDKAMVKIACINLNEYQDKLKIQLLKIENEMMTVNRALNENPNSKKNKKKLKQLNMQLSSINNRISKTEELIFEDGPVLDLAAALFICTDDEVYYLSSG
;
A
#
# COMPACT_ATOMS: atom_id res chain seq x y z
N LYS A 1 32.48 -13.34 -3.91
CA LYS A 1 32.31 -14.08 -5.19
C LYS A 1 32.81 -15.50 -5.00
N ASN A 2 32.30 -16.47 -5.75
CA ASN A 2 32.85 -17.83 -5.75
C ASN A 2 34.08 -17.93 -6.67
N ASP A 3 34.64 -19.13 -6.81
CA ASP A 3 35.82 -19.40 -7.65
C ASP A 3 35.59 -19.14 -9.15
N LYS A 4 34.33 -19.08 -9.58
CA LYS A 4 33.91 -18.72 -10.95
C LYS A 4 33.69 -17.22 -11.12
N ASN A 5 34.07 -16.40 -10.14
CA ASN A 5 33.88 -14.94 -10.13
C ASN A 5 32.39 -14.50 -10.13
N GLU A 6 31.47 -15.37 -9.71
CA GLU A 6 30.04 -15.09 -9.58
C GLU A 6 29.73 -14.49 -8.21
N VAL A 7 28.82 -13.52 -8.15
CA VAL A 7 28.38 -12.91 -6.88
C VAL A 7 27.38 -13.86 -6.20
N ILE A 8 27.78 -14.41 -5.05
CA ILE A 8 26.95 -15.33 -4.24
C ILE A 8 26.41 -14.72 -2.94
N ALA A 9 26.85 -13.50 -2.62
CA ALA A 9 26.41 -12.73 -1.48
C ALA A 9 26.69 -11.24 -1.71
N ALA A 10 25.78 -10.37 -1.30
CA ALA A 10 25.91 -8.91 -1.42
C ALA A 10 25.25 -8.19 -0.24
N CYS A 11 25.71 -7.00 0.09
CA CYS A 11 25.11 -6.15 1.12
C CYS A 11 25.34 -4.68 0.80
N LEU A 12 24.27 -3.89 0.79
CA LEU A 12 24.37 -2.45 0.87
C LEU A 12 24.65 -2.08 2.33
N LEU A 13 25.57 -1.14 2.55
CA LEU A 13 25.86 -0.60 3.87
C LEU A 13 25.77 0.91 3.82
N THR A 14 25.13 1.52 4.80
CA THR A 14 25.36 2.93 5.12
C THR A 14 26.21 3.04 6.38
N GLU A 15 26.89 4.15 6.49
CA GLU A 15 27.68 4.50 7.67
C GLU A 15 27.29 5.89 8.17
N ALA A 16 27.35 6.07 9.48
CA ALA A 16 27.18 7.37 10.10
C ALA A 16 28.20 7.58 11.22
N ARG A 17 28.71 8.81 11.31
CA ARG A 17 29.78 9.19 12.22
C ARG A 17 29.29 9.24 13.67
N ILE A 18 30.06 8.64 14.57
CA ILE A 18 29.86 8.66 16.02
C ILE A 18 31.20 8.89 16.72
N PHE A 19 31.15 9.39 17.95
CA PHE A 19 32.35 9.59 18.79
C PHE A 19 33.51 10.25 18.03
N LYS A 20 33.21 11.35 17.33
CA LYS A 20 34.12 12.17 16.52
C LYS A 20 34.81 11.49 15.35
N PHE A 21 35.24 10.24 15.35
CA PHE A 21 35.96 9.66 14.20
C PHE A 21 35.66 8.18 13.97
N TYR A 22 34.81 7.63 14.81
CA TYR A 22 34.26 6.30 14.66
C TYR A 22 32.96 6.36 13.87
N LYS A 23 32.47 5.19 13.50
CA LYS A 23 31.23 5.03 12.73
C LYS A 23 30.37 3.93 13.32
N TYR A 24 29.08 3.98 13.07
CA TYR A 24 28.25 2.77 13.06
C TYR A 24 27.80 2.50 11.63
N PHE A 25 27.48 1.23 11.35
CA PHE A 25 27.00 0.80 10.05
C PHE A 25 25.60 0.19 10.15
N TYR A 26 24.87 0.20 9.04
CA TYR A 26 23.56 -0.42 8.94
C TYR A 26 23.39 -1.13 7.59
N SER A 27 22.85 -2.35 7.62
CA SER A 27 22.75 -3.22 6.43
C SER A 27 21.49 -3.09 5.60
N HIS A 28 20.52 -2.26 6.01
CA HIS A 28 19.29 -1.99 5.26
C HIS A 28 18.61 -3.25 4.70
N ARG A 29 18.10 -4.14 5.57
CA ARG A 29 17.50 -5.43 5.19
C ARG A 29 18.44 -6.45 4.55
N GLY A 30 19.72 -6.12 4.39
CA GLY A 30 20.77 -7.05 3.98
C GLY A 30 21.40 -7.81 5.16
N PRO A 31 22.32 -8.73 4.88
CA PRO A 31 22.82 -9.07 3.54
C PRO A 31 21.89 -10.02 2.75
N LEU A 32 22.00 -9.96 1.42
CA LEU A 32 21.39 -10.89 0.47
C LEU A 32 22.37 -12.03 0.20
N LEU A 33 22.03 -13.23 0.64
CA LEU A 33 22.79 -14.47 0.47
C LEU A 33 21.87 -15.67 0.73
N ASP A 34 22.32 -16.87 0.38
CA ASP A 34 21.60 -18.10 0.73
C ASP A 34 21.77 -18.42 2.23
N TYR A 35 20.70 -18.23 3.00
CA TYR A 35 20.70 -18.50 4.44
C TYR A 35 20.59 -19.99 4.79
N PHE A 36 20.35 -20.87 3.82
CA PHE A 36 20.47 -22.32 4.00
C PHE A 36 21.93 -22.80 3.95
N ASP A 37 22.84 -22.03 3.34
CA ASP A 37 24.29 -22.29 3.40
C ASP A 37 24.91 -21.67 4.67
N ALA A 38 24.91 -22.46 5.75
CA ALA A 38 25.49 -22.03 7.02
C ALA A 38 26.98 -21.64 6.94
N LYS A 39 27.75 -22.23 6.01
CA LYS A 39 29.17 -21.87 5.83
C LYS A 39 29.29 -20.50 5.20
N LEU A 40 28.52 -20.22 4.16
CA LEU A 40 28.46 -18.91 3.53
C LEU A 40 28.00 -17.83 4.50
N VAL A 41 26.93 -18.07 5.26
CA VAL A 41 26.42 -17.13 6.26
C VAL A 41 27.53 -16.82 7.30
N CYS A 42 28.12 -17.85 7.91
CA CYS A 42 29.16 -17.67 8.92
C CYS A 42 30.38 -16.91 8.36
N TYR A 43 30.81 -17.25 7.14
CA TYR A 43 31.89 -16.56 6.45
C TYR A 43 31.56 -15.09 6.21
N PHE A 44 30.39 -14.80 5.64
CA PHE A 44 29.98 -13.44 5.29
C PHE A 44 29.94 -12.54 6.52
N PHE A 45 29.28 -12.97 7.61
CA PHE A 45 29.18 -12.16 8.82
C PHE A 45 30.53 -11.99 9.54
N LYS A 46 31.44 -12.98 9.49
CA LYS A 46 32.82 -12.80 10.00
C LYS A 46 33.61 -11.77 9.19
N GLU A 47 33.55 -11.84 7.87
CA GLU A 47 34.23 -10.88 7.00
C GLU A 47 33.59 -9.49 7.09
N LEU A 48 32.28 -9.42 7.29
CA LEU A 48 31.57 -8.18 7.58
C LEU A 48 32.12 -7.54 8.85
N SER A 49 32.19 -8.25 9.98
CA SER A 49 32.80 -7.72 11.22
C SER A 49 34.23 -7.20 11.01
N LYS A 50 35.06 -7.90 10.22
CA LYS A 50 36.42 -7.43 9.88
C LYS A 50 36.40 -6.16 9.04
N PHE A 51 35.50 -6.08 8.05
CA PHE A 51 35.32 -4.88 7.23
C PHE A 51 34.92 -3.68 8.08
N ILE A 52 33.96 -3.85 9.00
CA ILE A 52 33.50 -2.81 9.92
C ILE A 52 34.65 -2.31 10.81
N TYR A 53 35.41 -3.24 11.40
CA TYR A 53 36.56 -2.90 12.24
C TYR A 53 37.62 -2.09 11.48
N LYS A 54 38.00 -2.54 10.27
CA LYS A 54 38.97 -1.84 9.41
C LYS A 54 38.53 -0.41 9.04
N ASN A 55 37.22 -0.17 8.97
CA ASN A 55 36.63 1.13 8.63
C ASN A 55 36.24 1.97 9.86
N ARG A 56 36.87 1.73 11.02
CA ARG A 56 36.61 2.45 12.29
C ARG A 56 35.16 2.33 12.78
N GLY A 57 34.51 1.21 12.46
CA GLY A 57 33.17 0.90 12.95
C GLY A 57 33.19 0.41 14.40
N VAL A 58 32.29 0.93 15.23
CA VAL A 58 32.08 0.48 16.62
C VAL A 58 31.10 -0.69 16.66
N PHE A 59 30.02 -0.61 15.89
CA PHE A 59 29.01 -1.64 15.76
C PHE A 59 28.34 -1.57 14.39
N ILE A 60 27.64 -2.65 14.04
CA ILE A 60 26.77 -2.73 12.88
C ILE A 60 25.38 -3.19 13.31
N LEU A 61 24.35 -2.56 12.76
CA LEU A 61 22.97 -3.03 12.84
C LEU A 61 22.68 -3.88 11.61
N VAL A 62 22.17 -5.09 11.84
CA VAL A 62 21.78 -6.03 10.77
C VAL A 62 20.36 -6.52 10.99
N ASP A 63 19.56 -6.49 9.93
CA ASP A 63 18.15 -6.86 9.95
C ASP A 63 17.73 -7.59 8.67
N PRO A 64 18.41 -8.70 8.33
CA PRO A 64 18.24 -9.37 7.05
C PRO A 64 16.78 -9.75 6.77
N TYR A 65 16.39 -9.71 5.51
CA TYR A 65 15.02 -10.01 5.09
C TYR A 65 14.71 -11.51 5.14
N LEU A 66 14.57 -12.05 6.37
CA LEU A 66 14.25 -13.44 6.65
C LEU A 66 12.87 -13.57 7.28
N ILE A 67 12.09 -14.50 6.75
CA ILE A 67 10.79 -14.85 7.30
C ILE A 67 11.00 -15.77 8.50
N GLU A 68 10.52 -15.35 9.67
CA GLU A 68 10.50 -16.19 10.87
C GLU A 68 9.21 -17.01 10.95
N ASN A 69 8.06 -16.35 10.79
CA ASN A 69 6.75 -16.97 10.83
C ASN A 69 5.84 -16.43 9.72
N LEU A 70 5.09 -17.31 9.07
CA LEU A 70 3.88 -16.94 8.35
C LEU A 70 2.69 -17.03 9.30
N ARG A 71 1.84 -16.01 9.26
CA ARG A 71 0.68 -15.89 10.13
C ARG A 71 -0.56 -15.56 9.33
N ASP A 72 -1.71 -15.95 9.87
CA ASP A 72 -2.99 -15.46 9.37
C ASP A 72 -3.32 -14.07 9.91
N ALA A 73 -4.44 -13.50 9.46
CA ALA A 73 -4.93 -12.18 9.89
C ALA A 73 -5.23 -12.09 11.40
N ASN A 74 -5.40 -13.23 12.09
CA ASN A 74 -5.60 -13.28 13.55
C ASN A 74 -4.27 -13.44 14.32
N GLY A 75 -3.14 -13.40 13.62
CA GLY A 75 -1.80 -13.56 14.20
C GLY A 75 -1.43 -15.01 14.53
N ARG A 76 -2.25 -16.00 14.15
CA ARG A 76 -1.94 -17.43 14.39
C ARG A 76 -0.85 -17.89 13.44
N ILE A 77 0.12 -18.66 13.94
CA ILE A 77 1.22 -19.17 13.13
C ILE A 77 0.70 -20.27 12.21
N ILE A 78 0.83 -20.05 10.90
CA ILE A 78 0.56 -21.02 9.85
C ILE A 78 1.82 -21.87 9.59
N LYS A 79 2.98 -21.21 9.54
CA LYS A 79 4.27 -21.85 9.29
C LYS A 79 5.38 -21.16 10.07
N ASN A 80 6.24 -21.94 10.71
CA ASN A 80 7.42 -21.45 11.40
C ASN A 80 8.67 -21.93 10.64
N TYR A 81 9.55 -21.01 10.25
CA TYR A 81 10.79 -21.31 9.53
C TYR A 81 11.96 -21.59 10.48
N ASN A 82 11.83 -21.25 11.77
CA ASN A 82 12.78 -21.51 12.85
C ASN A 82 14.22 -21.09 12.52
N ASN A 83 14.47 -19.78 12.50
CA ASN A 83 15.82 -19.26 12.27
C ASN A 83 16.73 -19.31 13.51
N SER A 84 16.38 -20.12 14.54
CA SER A 84 17.14 -20.19 15.80
C SER A 84 18.59 -20.64 15.61
N VAL A 85 18.87 -21.47 14.60
CA VAL A 85 20.22 -21.90 14.24
C VAL A 85 21.07 -20.71 13.78
N ILE A 86 20.50 -19.86 12.92
CA ILE A 86 21.16 -18.64 12.43
C ILE A 86 21.44 -17.70 13.61
N VAL A 87 20.44 -17.45 14.46
CA VAL A 87 20.60 -16.59 15.64
C VAL A 87 21.71 -17.08 16.57
N LYS A 88 21.74 -18.38 16.89
CA LYS A 88 22.79 -18.97 17.74
C LYS A 88 24.17 -18.89 17.09
N MET A 89 24.26 -19.16 15.79
CA MET A 89 25.52 -19.08 15.05
C MET A 89 26.07 -17.66 15.01
N LEU A 90 25.22 -16.67 14.69
CA LEU A 90 25.59 -15.26 14.70
C LEU A 90 25.99 -14.79 16.12
N GLY A 91 25.31 -15.28 17.15
CA GLY A 91 25.67 -15.07 18.56
C GLY A 91 27.09 -15.52 18.89
N LYS A 92 27.51 -16.69 18.40
CA LYS A 92 28.88 -17.22 18.61
C LYS A 92 29.98 -16.36 17.99
N ILE A 93 29.64 -15.50 17.02
CA ILE A 93 30.60 -14.61 16.35
C ILE A 93 30.36 -13.13 16.69
N GLY A 94 29.61 -12.84 17.78
CA GLY A 94 29.50 -11.52 18.38
C GLY A 94 28.27 -10.70 18.00
N TYR A 95 27.33 -11.24 17.21
CA TYR A 95 26.09 -10.55 16.87
C TYR A 95 25.00 -10.82 17.90
N LEU A 96 24.40 -9.76 18.46
CA LEU A 96 23.42 -9.84 19.54
C LEU A 96 22.00 -9.62 19.00
N HIS A 97 21.16 -10.65 19.07
CA HIS A 97 19.75 -10.55 18.69
C HIS A 97 18.97 -9.70 19.69
N GLN A 98 18.22 -8.71 19.20
CA GLN A 98 17.52 -7.70 20.01
C GLN A 98 16.15 -8.17 20.56
N GLY A 99 15.89 -9.47 20.58
CA GLY A 99 14.60 -10.05 20.99
C GLY A 99 13.54 -10.00 19.88
N TYR A 100 12.31 -10.44 20.18
CA TYR A 100 11.18 -10.51 19.23
C TYR A 100 10.20 -9.35 19.45
N THR A 101 10.65 -8.13 19.14
CA THR A 101 9.85 -6.92 19.34
C THR A 101 8.61 -6.87 18.43
N THR A 102 7.55 -6.23 18.95
CA THR A 102 6.29 -5.95 18.25
C THR A 102 6.01 -4.45 18.24
N GLY A 103 5.23 -3.97 17.29
CA GLY A 103 4.90 -2.55 17.14
C GLY A 103 5.97 -1.75 16.38
N TYR A 104 5.79 -0.44 16.35
CA TYR A 104 6.68 0.50 15.67
C TYR A 104 7.89 0.87 16.54
N SER A 105 9.03 1.05 15.89
CA SER A 105 10.30 1.39 16.55
C SER A 105 10.98 2.51 15.79
N ASN A 106 11.48 3.51 16.51
CA ASN A 106 12.28 4.58 15.91
C ASN A 106 13.71 4.15 15.58
N LYS A 107 14.10 2.91 15.94
CA LYS A 107 15.47 2.40 15.84
C LYS A 107 15.62 1.16 14.96
N SER A 108 14.52 0.54 14.54
CA SER A 108 14.54 -0.72 13.81
C SER A 108 13.38 -0.79 12.83
N GLN A 109 13.56 -1.55 11.76
CA GLN A 109 12.49 -1.82 10.81
C GLN A 109 11.33 -2.59 11.44
N ILE A 110 10.13 -2.41 10.85
CA ILE A 110 8.96 -3.19 11.23
C ILE A 110 9.19 -4.67 10.92
N ARG A 111 8.81 -5.55 11.84
CA ARG A 111 9.01 -7.00 11.73
C ARG A 111 7.79 -7.77 11.24
N TRP A 112 6.66 -7.10 11.17
CA TRP A 112 5.37 -7.65 10.78
C TRP A 112 4.93 -6.93 9.52
N ILE A 113 4.84 -7.67 8.41
CA ILE A 113 4.49 -7.13 7.10
C ILE A 113 3.27 -7.91 6.61
N SER A 114 2.24 -7.18 6.19
CA SER A 114 1.09 -7.77 5.50
C SER A 114 1.45 -7.97 4.04
N VAL A 115 1.41 -9.22 3.56
CA VAL A 115 1.80 -9.58 2.20
C VAL A 115 0.62 -10.26 1.52
N LEU A 116 0.27 -9.80 0.33
CA LEU A 116 -0.68 -10.46 -0.56
C LEU A 116 0.11 -11.30 -1.57
N ASP A 117 0.04 -12.62 -1.46
CA ASP A 117 0.66 -13.53 -2.42
C ASP A 117 -0.13 -13.56 -3.72
N LEU A 118 0.53 -13.15 -4.81
CA LEU A 118 -0.02 -13.04 -6.17
C LEU A 118 0.32 -14.27 -7.02
N LYS A 119 1.17 -15.18 -6.52
CA LYS A 119 1.67 -16.30 -7.31
C LYS A 119 0.51 -17.19 -7.79
N ASP A 120 0.50 -17.47 -9.09
CA ASP A 120 -0.47 -18.33 -9.76
C ASP A 120 -1.94 -17.86 -9.61
N LYS A 121 -2.18 -16.55 -9.42
CA LYS A 121 -3.52 -15.96 -9.28
C LYS A 121 -3.79 -14.90 -10.33
N ASP A 122 -5.02 -14.90 -10.87
CA ASP A 122 -5.53 -13.81 -11.68
C ASP A 122 -6.33 -12.79 -10.85
N GLU A 123 -6.70 -11.67 -11.48
CA GLU A 123 -7.46 -10.59 -10.81
C GLU A 123 -8.82 -11.07 -10.26
N ASN A 124 -9.49 -11.98 -10.97
CA ASN A 124 -10.80 -12.48 -10.56
C ASN A 124 -10.69 -13.35 -9.30
N GLN A 125 -9.66 -14.19 -9.25
CA GLN A 125 -9.34 -15.01 -8.09
C GLN A 125 -8.97 -14.13 -6.90
N LEU A 126 -8.09 -13.15 -7.09
CA LEU A 126 -7.71 -12.20 -6.03
C LEU A 126 -8.94 -11.49 -5.45
N LEU A 127 -9.81 -10.94 -6.30
CA LEU A 127 -11.05 -10.28 -5.86
C LEU A 127 -12.00 -11.23 -5.12
N LYS A 128 -12.07 -12.51 -5.52
CA LYS A 128 -12.90 -13.52 -4.89
C LYS A 128 -12.37 -13.90 -3.49
N GLU A 129 -11.05 -13.97 -3.33
CA GLU A 129 -10.37 -14.30 -2.07
C GLU A 129 -10.44 -13.15 -1.05
N MET A 130 -10.61 -11.90 -1.50
CA MET A 130 -10.81 -10.76 -0.60
C MET A 130 -12.07 -10.92 0.26
N GLU A 131 -12.03 -10.30 1.45
CA GLU A 131 -13.22 -10.14 2.28
C GLU A 131 -14.38 -9.49 1.50
N TYR A 132 -15.60 -9.91 1.82
CA TYR A 132 -16.80 -9.44 1.12
C TYR A 132 -16.90 -7.92 1.08
N GLN A 133 -16.60 -7.25 2.20
CA GLN A 133 -16.69 -5.79 2.28
C GLN A 133 -15.65 -5.11 1.39
N THR A 134 -14.41 -5.62 1.37
CA THR A 134 -13.33 -5.12 0.50
C THR A 134 -13.71 -5.26 -0.97
N ARG A 135 -14.14 -6.46 -1.40
CA ARG A 135 -14.61 -6.69 -2.77
C ARG A 135 -15.77 -5.78 -3.15
N ARG A 136 -16.73 -5.59 -2.24
CA ARG A 136 -17.89 -4.70 -2.45
C ARG A 136 -17.45 -3.24 -2.63
N ASN A 137 -16.52 -2.77 -1.82
CA ASN A 137 -16.00 -1.41 -1.90
C ASN A 137 -15.27 -1.17 -3.23
N ILE A 138 -14.40 -2.10 -3.65
CA ILE A 138 -13.69 -2.01 -4.94
C ILE A 138 -14.68 -1.89 -6.10
N LYS A 139 -15.69 -2.78 -6.15
CA LYS A 139 -16.73 -2.73 -7.20
C LYS A 139 -17.49 -1.41 -7.22
N LYS A 140 -17.84 -0.89 -6.03
CA LYS A 140 -18.55 0.38 -5.90
C LYS A 140 -17.70 1.55 -6.41
N THR A 141 -16.40 1.56 -6.10
CA THR A 141 -15.44 2.58 -6.57
C THR A 141 -15.37 2.62 -8.09
N ILE A 142 -15.32 1.46 -8.75
CA ILE A 142 -15.36 1.34 -10.21
C ILE A 142 -16.71 1.83 -10.77
N GLU A 143 -17.83 1.42 -10.15
CA GLU A 143 -19.19 1.78 -10.60
C GLU A 143 -19.40 3.31 -10.59
N ILE A 144 -18.99 4.00 -9.52
CA ILE A 144 -19.13 5.46 -9.41
C ILE A 144 -18.18 6.20 -10.37
N GLY A 145 -17.16 5.53 -10.91
CA GLY A 145 -16.25 6.10 -11.91
C GLY A 145 -14.97 6.72 -11.35
N VAL A 146 -14.52 6.26 -10.17
CA VAL A 146 -13.16 6.59 -9.73
C VAL A 146 -12.16 5.96 -10.70
N LYS A 147 -11.14 6.72 -11.07
CA LYS A 147 -10.04 6.30 -11.93
C LYS A 147 -8.75 6.35 -11.13
N VAL A 148 -7.76 5.57 -11.57
CA VAL A 148 -6.40 5.63 -11.03
C VAL A 148 -5.49 6.14 -12.12
N GLU A 149 -4.71 7.17 -11.80
CA GLU A 149 -3.78 7.84 -12.70
C GLU A 149 -2.36 7.74 -12.15
N ASP A 150 -1.39 7.77 -13.06
CA ASP A 150 0.04 7.81 -12.74
C ASP A 150 0.45 9.27 -12.66
N LEU A 151 1.02 9.68 -11.53
CA LEU A 151 1.55 11.02 -11.37
C LEU A 151 3.01 11.06 -11.79
N SER A 152 3.37 12.09 -12.55
CA SER A 152 4.76 12.41 -12.81
C SER A 152 5.44 13.04 -11.59
N ILE A 153 6.77 13.20 -11.65
CA ILE A 153 7.53 13.87 -10.58
C ILE A 153 7.05 15.32 -10.39
N GLU A 154 6.69 16.01 -11.47
CA GLU A 154 6.16 17.38 -11.45
C GLU A 154 4.81 17.47 -10.72
N GLU A 155 4.03 16.38 -10.71
CA GLU A 155 2.73 16.30 -10.05
C GLU A 155 2.78 15.75 -8.61
N THR A 156 3.99 15.53 -8.06
CA THR A 156 4.17 15.00 -6.69
C THR A 156 3.42 15.81 -5.63
N ASN A 157 3.20 17.11 -5.86
CA ASN A 157 2.45 17.97 -4.95
C ASN A 157 1.00 17.49 -4.74
N ARG A 158 0.36 16.86 -5.75
CA ARG A 158 -1.01 16.31 -5.61
C ARG A 158 -1.04 15.16 -4.61
N PHE A 159 -0.10 14.22 -4.72
CA PHE A 159 0.11 13.17 -3.71
C PHE A 159 0.42 13.78 -2.34
N TYR A 160 1.34 14.74 -2.28
CA TYR A 160 1.83 15.28 -1.01
C TYR A 160 0.74 16.02 -0.23
N LYS A 161 -0.20 16.72 -0.91
CA LYS A 161 -1.37 17.32 -0.26
C LYS A 161 -2.22 16.30 0.49
N LEU A 162 -2.55 15.18 -0.15
CA LEU A 162 -3.31 14.10 0.49
C LEU A 162 -2.51 13.47 1.64
N PHE A 163 -1.20 13.29 1.44
CA PHE A 163 -0.31 12.76 2.47
C PHE A 163 -0.28 13.66 3.71
N GLN A 164 -0.20 14.99 3.54
CA GLN A 164 -0.28 15.95 4.64
C GLN A 164 -1.62 15.89 5.38
N MET A 165 -2.74 15.75 4.67
CA MET A 165 -4.06 15.57 5.30
C MET A 165 -4.09 14.30 6.17
N ALA A 166 -3.46 13.21 5.71
CA ALA A 166 -3.32 11.99 6.49
C ALA A 166 -2.39 12.16 7.70
N GLU A 167 -1.26 12.86 7.55
CA GLU A 167 -0.35 13.21 8.65
C GLU A 167 -1.08 13.97 9.77
N GLU A 168 -1.81 15.03 9.42
CA GLU A 168 -2.58 15.86 10.35
C GLU A 168 -3.66 15.04 11.06
N LYS A 169 -4.42 14.25 10.30
CA LYS A 169 -5.51 13.41 10.83
C LYS A 169 -5.01 12.35 11.82
N HIS A 170 -3.83 11.78 11.57
CA HIS A 170 -3.28 10.68 12.37
C HIS A 170 -2.23 11.12 13.39
N GLY A 171 -1.87 12.41 13.42
CA GLY A 171 -0.97 12.98 14.41
C GLY A 171 0.47 12.50 14.29
N PHE A 172 0.96 12.29 13.07
CA PHE A 172 2.37 11.94 12.82
C PHE A 172 3.02 12.94 11.87
N HIS A 173 4.35 12.97 11.87
CA HIS A 173 5.13 13.73 10.90
C HIS A 173 6.21 12.82 10.34
N PHE A 174 6.35 12.80 9.02
CA PHE A 174 7.29 11.94 8.32
C PHE A 174 8.29 12.75 7.51
N MET A 175 7.97 13.09 6.25
CA MET A 175 8.92 13.69 5.31
C MET A 175 8.23 14.72 4.41
N ASN A 176 9.00 15.67 3.88
CA ASN A 176 8.50 16.73 3.00
C ASN A 176 8.36 16.27 1.54
N GLU A 177 7.73 17.09 0.69
CA GLU A 177 7.54 16.81 -0.74
C GLU A 177 8.84 16.42 -1.46
N ASP A 178 9.94 17.11 -1.17
CA ASP A 178 11.23 16.86 -1.82
C ASP A 178 11.77 15.45 -1.56
N TYR A 179 11.42 14.85 -0.42
CA TYR A 179 11.77 13.45 -0.14
C TYR A 179 11.11 12.52 -1.17
N PHE A 180 9.82 12.72 -1.44
CA PHE A 180 9.07 11.90 -2.39
C PHE A 180 9.51 12.15 -3.84
N LYS A 181 9.91 13.38 -4.19
CA LYS A 181 10.55 13.67 -5.48
C LYS A 181 11.88 12.94 -5.64
N ARG A 182 12.77 13.05 -4.65
CA ARG A 182 14.05 12.32 -4.66
C ARG A 182 13.88 10.81 -4.75
N MET A 183 12.87 10.25 -4.08
CA MET A 183 12.56 8.81 -4.19
C MET A 183 12.23 8.42 -5.63
N GLN A 184 11.41 9.19 -6.32
CA GLN A 184 11.09 8.94 -7.74
C GLN A 184 12.32 9.14 -8.65
N GLU A 185 13.16 10.13 -8.39
CA GLU A 185 14.41 10.34 -9.15
C GLU A 185 15.40 9.17 -9.00
N ILE A 186 15.51 8.60 -7.79
CA ILE A 186 16.41 7.49 -7.48
C ILE A 186 15.92 6.18 -8.10
N TYR A 187 14.63 5.85 -7.91
CA TYR A 187 14.06 4.59 -8.33
C TYR A 187 13.53 4.60 -9.77
N LYS A 188 13.29 5.78 -10.36
CA LYS A 188 12.86 5.96 -11.75
C LYS A 188 11.62 5.12 -12.07
N ASP A 189 11.72 4.23 -13.07
CA ASP A 189 10.68 3.30 -13.51
C ASP A 189 10.27 2.28 -12.45
N LYS A 190 11.07 2.13 -11.39
CA LYS A 190 10.75 1.30 -10.22
C LYS A 190 9.95 2.04 -9.14
N ALA A 191 9.72 3.35 -9.26
CA ALA A 191 8.81 4.10 -8.40
C ALA A 191 7.55 4.51 -9.17
N MET A 192 6.38 4.33 -8.55
CA MET A 192 5.11 4.77 -9.12
C MET A 192 4.32 5.54 -8.07
N VAL A 193 3.99 6.79 -8.37
CA VAL A 193 2.99 7.53 -7.60
C VAL A 193 1.66 7.37 -8.31
N LYS A 194 0.69 6.76 -7.63
CA LYS A 194 -0.67 6.57 -8.15
C LYS A 194 -1.63 7.45 -7.38
N ILE A 195 -2.58 8.08 -8.07
CA ILE A 195 -3.67 8.84 -7.46
C ILE A 195 -5.01 8.26 -7.90
N ALA A 196 -5.91 8.09 -6.93
CA ALA A 196 -7.30 7.77 -7.18
C ALA A 196 -8.09 9.07 -7.24
N CYS A 197 -8.71 9.37 -8.37
CA CYS A 197 -9.47 10.60 -8.59
C CYS A 197 -10.87 10.31 -9.16
N ILE A 198 -11.78 11.26 -9.00
CA ILE A 198 -13.11 11.21 -9.61
C ILE A 198 -13.41 12.51 -10.36
N ASN A 199 -13.85 12.38 -11.61
CA ASN A 199 -14.41 13.50 -12.36
C ASN A 199 -15.90 13.62 -12.03
N LEU A 200 -16.25 14.68 -11.31
CA LEU A 200 -17.60 14.94 -10.83
C LEU A 200 -18.57 15.29 -11.96
N ASN A 201 -18.11 15.88 -13.06
CA ASN A 201 -18.95 16.10 -14.24
C ASN A 201 -19.37 14.77 -14.87
N GLU A 202 -18.42 13.85 -15.08
CA GLU A 202 -18.72 12.50 -15.59
C GLU A 202 -19.65 11.73 -14.64
N TYR A 203 -19.43 11.87 -13.33
CA TYR A 203 -20.30 11.27 -12.31
C TYR A 203 -21.71 11.89 -12.33
N GLN A 204 -21.83 13.20 -12.50
CA GLN A 204 -23.11 13.89 -12.61
C GLN A 204 -23.88 13.44 -13.86
N ASP A 205 -23.20 13.27 -14.99
CA ASP A 205 -23.82 12.75 -16.23
C ASP A 205 -24.37 11.33 -16.01
N LYS A 206 -23.63 10.46 -15.30
CA LYS A 206 -24.14 9.14 -14.91
C LYS A 206 -25.39 9.26 -14.04
N LEU A 207 -25.42 10.18 -13.07
CA LEU A 207 -26.60 10.41 -12.22
C LEU A 207 -27.80 10.91 -13.02
N LYS A 208 -27.59 11.83 -13.96
CA LYS A 208 -28.64 12.34 -14.87
C LYS A 208 -29.21 11.23 -15.76
N ILE A 209 -28.36 10.34 -16.29
CA ILE A 209 -28.82 9.17 -17.05
C ILE A 209 -29.66 8.22 -16.16
N GLN A 210 -29.25 8.00 -14.90
CA GLN A 210 -30.03 7.21 -13.96
C GLN A 210 -31.38 7.86 -13.62
N LEU A 211 -31.40 9.18 -13.46
CA LEU A 211 -32.60 9.97 -13.22
C LEU A 211 -33.61 9.78 -14.35
N LEU A 212 -33.18 9.97 -15.60
CA LEU A 212 -34.02 9.78 -16.79
C LEU A 212 -34.60 8.36 -16.88
N LYS A 213 -33.84 7.33 -16.51
CA LYS A 213 -34.34 5.94 -16.47
C LYS A 213 -35.46 5.78 -15.43
N ILE A 214 -35.28 6.35 -14.24
CA ILE A 214 -36.28 6.29 -13.16
C ILE A 214 -37.54 7.06 -13.55
N GLU A 215 -37.40 8.24 -14.15
CA GLU A 215 -38.54 9.03 -14.63
C GLU A 215 -39.35 8.28 -15.69
N ASN A 216 -38.68 7.63 -16.65
CA ASN A 216 -39.33 6.79 -17.66
C ASN A 216 -40.03 5.56 -17.04
N GLU A 217 -39.40 4.89 -16.06
CA GLU A 217 -40.05 3.80 -15.30
C GLU A 217 -41.28 4.32 -14.54
N MET A 218 -41.19 5.49 -13.93
CA MET A 218 -42.30 6.11 -13.20
C MET A 218 -43.46 6.44 -14.13
N MET A 219 -43.21 7.02 -15.30
CA MET A 219 -44.26 7.27 -16.31
C MET A 219 -44.99 5.97 -16.69
N THR A 220 -44.24 4.89 -16.90
CA THR A 220 -44.81 3.58 -17.24
C THR A 220 -45.67 3.02 -16.11
N VAL A 221 -45.19 3.11 -14.86
CA VAL A 221 -45.93 2.64 -13.67
C VAL A 221 -47.18 3.49 -13.42
N ASN A 222 -47.09 4.81 -13.62
CA ASN A 222 -48.23 5.72 -13.48
C ASN A 222 -49.31 5.43 -14.53
N ARG A 223 -48.94 5.17 -15.79
CA ARG A 223 -49.89 4.74 -16.82
C ARG A 223 -50.61 3.46 -16.43
N ALA A 224 -49.87 2.45 -15.95
CA ALA A 224 -50.46 1.20 -15.48
C ALA A 224 -51.34 1.37 -14.23
N LEU A 225 -51.09 2.38 -13.39
CA LEU A 225 -51.95 2.73 -12.25
C LEU A 225 -53.22 3.45 -12.70
N ASN A 226 -53.20 4.23 -13.78
CA ASN A 226 -54.40 4.84 -14.33
C ASN A 226 -55.36 3.77 -14.87
N GLU A 227 -54.84 2.72 -15.52
CA GLU A 227 -55.62 1.57 -16.00
C GLU A 227 -56.10 0.66 -14.86
N ASN A 228 -55.28 0.47 -13.81
CA ASN A 228 -55.64 -0.33 -12.65
C ASN A 228 -55.25 0.37 -11.32
N PRO A 229 -56.10 1.28 -10.82
CA PRO A 229 -55.80 2.11 -9.65
C PRO A 229 -55.58 1.35 -8.34
N ASN A 230 -56.05 0.10 -8.25
CA ASN A 230 -55.98 -0.71 -7.03
C ASN A 230 -54.81 -1.70 -7.00
N SER A 231 -53.92 -1.66 -8.00
CA SER A 231 -52.73 -2.51 -8.05
C SER A 231 -51.75 -2.21 -6.89
N LYS A 232 -51.75 -3.07 -5.87
CA LYS A 232 -50.80 -2.99 -4.73
C LYS A 232 -49.35 -3.06 -5.20
N LYS A 233 -49.06 -3.88 -6.21
CA LYS A 233 -47.72 -4.04 -6.80
C LYS A 233 -47.21 -2.72 -7.38
N ASN A 234 -48.01 -2.05 -8.20
CA ASN A 234 -47.60 -0.81 -8.85
C ASN A 234 -47.49 0.35 -7.86
N LYS A 235 -48.39 0.45 -6.86
CA LYS A 235 -48.27 1.41 -5.76
C LYS A 235 -46.96 1.24 -4.98
N LYS A 236 -46.58 -0.01 -4.66
CA LYS A 236 -45.31 -0.31 -3.97
C LYS A 236 -44.10 0.06 -4.83
N LYS A 237 -44.10 -0.27 -6.12
CA LYS A 237 -43.02 0.09 -7.06
C LYS A 237 -42.90 1.60 -7.23
N LEU A 238 -44.02 2.33 -7.36
CA LEU A 238 -44.02 3.79 -7.42
C LEU A 238 -43.41 4.42 -6.16
N LYS A 239 -43.78 3.92 -4.96
CA LYS A 239 -43.16 4.37 -3.71
C LYS A 239 -41.64 4.15 -3.70
N GLN A 240 -41.18 3.00 -4.18
CA GLN A 240 -39.74 2.71 -4.30
C GLN A 240 -39.04 3.64 -5.30
N LEU A 241 -39.65 3.89 -6.46
CA LEU A 241 -39.11 4.81 -7.46
C LEU A 241 -39.03 6.25 -6.93
N ASN A 242 -40.04 6.73 -6.21
CA ASN A 242 -40.01 8.04 -5.56
C ASN A 242 -38.85 8.18 -4.55
N MET A 243 -38.60 7.14 -3.76
CA MET A 243 -37.44 7.11 -2.86
C MET A 243 -36.10 7.16 -3.62
N GLN A 244 -36.00 6.43 -4.74
CA GLN A 244 -34.81 6.45 -5.60
C GLN A 244 -34.61 7.82 -6.26
N LEU A 245 -35.69 8.44 -6.76
CA LEU A 245 -35.69 9.77 -7.36
C LEU A 245 -35.16 10.83 -6.37
N SER A 246 -35.72 10.86 -5.16
CA SER A 246 -35.27 11.76 -4.09
C SER A 246 -33.80 11.52 -3.73
N SER A 247 -33.36 10.26 -3.63
CA SER A 247 -31.96 9.93 -3.36
C SER A 247 -31.01 10.38 -4.47
N ILE A 248 -31.40 10.31 -5.74
CA ILE A 248 -30.56 10.72 -6.87
C ILE A 248 -30.50 12.24 -6.96
N ASN A 249 -31.63 12.93 -6.82
CA ASN A 249 -31.64 14.40 -6.82
C ASN A 249 -30.74 14.95 -5.70
N ASN A 250 -30.82 14.39 -4.49
CA ASN A 250 -29.92 14.76 -3.40
C ASN A 250 -28.43 14.52 -3.74
N ARG A 251 -28.11 13.46 -4.49
CA ARG A 251 -26.72 13.20 -4.94
C ARG A 251 -26.29 14.18 -6.02
N ILE A 252 -27.17 14.56 -6.94
CA ILE A 252 -26.90 15.56 -7.99
C ILE A 252 -26.60 16.90 -7.34
N SER A 253 -27.45 17.38 -6.43
CA SER A 253 -27.24 18.66 -5.74
C SER A 253 -25.93 18.68 -4.95
N LYS A 254 -25.62 17.61 -4.19
CA LYS A 254 -24.32 17.51 -3.50
C LYS A 254 -23.13 17.47 -4.45
N THR A 255 -23.29 16.86 -5.63
CA THR A 255 -22.23 16.84 -6.64
C THR A 255 -22.01 18.24 -7.23
N GLU A 256 -23.07 19.01 -7.43
CA GLU A 256 -23.00 20.40 -7.89
C GLU A 256 -22.31 21.30 -6.85
N GLU A 257 -22.66 21.13 -5.57
CA GLU A 257 -21.99 21.82 -4.45
C GLU A 257 -20.47 21.53 -4.45
N LEU A 258 -20.08 20.25 -4.52
CA LEU A 258 -18.68 19.85 -4.57
C LEU A 258 -17.94 20.40 -5.80
N ILE A 259 -18.59 20.40 -6.98
CA ILE A 259 -18.00 20.99 -8.20
C ILE A 259 -17.75 22.49 -8.00
N PHE A 260 -18.66 23.18 -7.32
CA PHE A 260 -18.54 24.62 -7.06
C PHE A 260 -17.45 24.94 -6.03
N GLU A 261 -17.35 24.16 -4.95
CA GLU A 261 -16.40 24.39 -3.86
C GLU A 261 -14.97 23.93 -4.21
N ASP A 262 -14.83 22.71 -4.72
CA ASP A 262 -13.54 22.02 -4.86
C ASP A 262 -13.12 21.82 -6.32
N GLY A 263 -14.00 22.12 -7.27
CA GLY A 263 -13.78 21.93 -8.69
C GLY A 263 -14.24 20.56 -9.23
N PRO A 264 -14.12 20.34 -10.55
CA PRO A 264 -14.72 19.20 -11.22
C PRO A 264 -13.97 17.87 -11.02
N VAL A 265 -12.76 17.89 -10.50
CA VAL A 265 -11.93 16.70 -10.27
C VAL A 265 -11.52 16.66 -8.81
N LEU A 266 -11.90 15.60 -8.12
CA LEU A 266 -11.49 15.37 -6.74
C LEU A 266 -10.40 14.30 -6.67
N ASP A 267 -9.30 14.64 -6.03
CA ASP A 267 -8.26 13.71 -5.62
C ASP A 267 -8.70 13.05 -4.30
N LEU A 268 -8.85 11.72 -4.30
CA LEU A 268 -9.48 10.96 -3.20
C LEU A 268 -8.47 10.24 -2.30
N ALA A 269 -7.43 9.68 -2.89
CA ALA A 269 -6.36 8.96 -2.21
C ALA A 269 -5.14 8.88 -3.13
N ALA A 270 -3.94 8.86 -2.58
CA ALA A 270 -2.74 8.67 -3.36
C ALA A 270 -1.72 7.80 -2.63
N ALA A 271 -0.88 7.09 -3.39
CA ALA A 271 0.13 6.22 -2.82
C ALA A 271 1.39 6.16 -3.67
N LEU A 272 2.54 6.11 -2.99
CA LEU A 272 3.84 5.82 -3.57
C LEU A 272 4.12 4.32 -3.44
N PHE A 273 4.40 3.69 -4.58
CA PHE A 273 4.81 2.30 -4.68
C PHE A 273 6.27 2.19 -5.13
N ILE A 274 6.98 1.20 -4.61
CA ILE A 274 8.31 0.79 -5.10
C ILE A 274 8.23 -0.64 -5.61
N CYS A 275 8.64 -0.86 -6.86
CA CYS A 275 8.64 -2.17 -7.50
C CYS A 275 10.06 -2.73 -7.54
N THR A 276 10.21 -3.98 -7.15
CA THR A 276 11.40 -4.79 -7.48
C THR A 276 10.99 -5.82 -8.52
N ASP A 277 11.88 -6.76 -8.84
CA ASP A 277 11.55 -7.84 -9.77
C ASP A 277 10.66 -8.92 -9.08
N ASP A 278 10.68 -8.98 -7.75
CA ASP A 278 10.00 -10.01 -6.96
C ASP A 278 8.73 -9.50 -6.25
N GLU A 279 8.62 -8.19 -5.99
CA GLU A 279 7.56 -7.64 -5.15
C GLU A 279 7.25 -6.16 -5.43
N VAL A 280 6.05 -5.73 -4.99
CA VAL A 280 5.60 -4.34 -5.03
C VAL A 280 5.30 -3.87 -3.61
N TYR A 281 6.01 -2.83 -3.17
CA TYR A 281 5.84 -2.20 -1.86
C TYR A 281 4.87 -1.04 -1.91
N TYR A 282 3.79 -1.12 -1.14
CA TYR A 282 2.96 0.03 -0.77
C TYR A 282 3.68 0.83 0.33
N LEU A 283 4.44 1.85 -0.06
CA LEU A 283 5.42 2.48 0.83
C LEU A 283 4.83 3.61 1.68
N SER A 284 4.03 4.49 1.06
CA SER A 284 3.47 5.67 1.72
C SER A 284 2.19 6.09 1.03
N SER A 285 1.23 6.62 1.78
CA SER A 285 -0.07 7.01 1.24
C SER A 285 -0.72 8.16 1.99
N GLY A 286 -1.52 8.91 1.25
CA GLY A 286 -2.39 9.98 1.70
C GLY A 286 -3.84 9.73 1.33
#